data_AF-A0A382GW79-F1
#
_entry.id   AF-A0A382GW79-F1
#
_cell.length_a   1.000
_cell.length_b   1.000
_cell.length_c   1.000
_cell.angle_alpha   90.00
_cell.angle_beta   90.00
_cell.angle_gamma   90.00
#
_symmetry.space_group_name_H-M   'P 1'
#
loop_
_entity.id
_entity.type
_entity.pdbx_description
1 polymer ?
#
loop_
_entity_poly.entity_id
_entity_poly.type
_entity_poly.pdbx_seq_one_letter_code
_entity_poly.pdbx_strand_id
1 'polypeptide(L)' 'MKAMEIPGGNIVHQAQVMSEEFRDMGTTKDELMTMFSNPFYSGLHMAFFQLGKESIEKIVHQVYENINVINGQES' A
#
# COMPACT_ATOMS: atom_id res chain seq x y z
N MET A 1 -6.26 -7.87 21.07
CA MET A 1 -6.74 -6.50 20.79
C MET A 1 -7.99 -6.60 19.94
N LYS A 2 -9.06 -5.84 20.22
CA LYS A 2 -10.20 -5.76 19.29
C LYS A 2 -9.73 -5.01 18.04
N ALA A 3 -9.99 -5.54 16.85
CA ALA A 3 -9.79 -4.83 15.60
C ALA A 3 -10.59 -3.52 15.69
N MET A 4 -9.88 -2.40 15.82
CA MET A 4 -10.48 -1.08 15.74
C MET A 4 -10.59 -0.78 14.25
N GLU A 5 -11.82 -0.80 13.74
CA GLU A 5 -12.09 -0.33 12.38
C GLU A 5 -11.66 1.14 12.31
N ILE A 6 -10.81 1.46 11.34
CA ILE A 6 -10.47 2.86 11.05
C ILE A 6 -11.71 3.45 10.35
N PRO A 7 -12.38 4.46 10.92
CA PRO A 7 -13.50 5.10 10.25
C PRO A 7 -12.96 5.85 9.02
N GLY A 8 -13.19 5.31 7.83
CA GLY A 8 -12.67 5.89 6.59
C GLY A 8 -13.03 5.19 5.28
N GLY A 9 -13.97 4.23 5.28
CA GLY A 9 -14.37 3.51 4.07
C GLY A 9 -13.57 2.24 3.78
N ASN A 10 -13.45 1.88 2.50
CA ASN A 10 -12.86 0.60 2.06
C ASN A 10 -11.35 0.55 2.33
N ILE A 11 -10.92 -0.30 3.27
CA ILE A 11 -9.51 -0.45 3.69
C ILE A 11 -8.57 -0.87 2.53
N VAL A 12 -9.07 -1.59 1.52
CA VAL A 12 -8.30 -1.93 0.32
C VAL A 12 -7.98 -0.66 -0.48
N HIS A 13 -8.98 0.20 -0.65
CA HIS A 13 -8.80 1.48 -1.34
C HIS A 13 -7.83 2.40 -0.58
N GLN A 14 -7.92 2.44 0.75
CA GLN A 14 -6.96 3.22 1.56
C GLN A 14 -5.53 2.68 1.40
N ALA A 15 -5.34 1.37 1.45
CA ALA A 15 -4.03 0.76 1.24
C ALA A 15 -3.47 1.07 -0.14
N GLN A 16 -4.32 1.12 -1.16
CA GLN A 16 -3.94 1.53 -2.51
C GLN A 16 -3.51 3.01 -2.56
N VAL A 17 -4.34 3.94 -2.06
CA VAL A 17 -4.04 5.38 -2.05
C VAL A 17 -2.74 5.67 -1.31
N MET A 18 -2.56 5.10 -0.11
CA MET A 18 -1.30 5.27 0.64
C MET A 18 -0.11 4.73 -0.14
N SER A 19 -0.27 3.59 -0.84
CA SER A 19 0.81 3.02 -1.65
C SER A 19 1.20 3.92 -2.81
N GLU A 20 0.21 4.53 -3.48
CA GLU A 20 0.41 5.49 -4.56
C GLU A 20 1.13 6.75 -4.05
N GLU A 21 0.69 7.32 -2.93
CA GLU A 21 1.32 8.49 -2.32
C GLU A 21 2.80 8.25 -1.96
N PHE A 22 3.12 7.16 -1.28
CA PHE A 22 4.51 6.85 -0.91
C PHE A 22 5.39 6.55 -2.13
N ARG A 23 4.85 5.85 -3.13
CA ARG A 23 5.54 5.62 -4.41
C ARG A 23 5.85 6.95 -5.09
N ASP A 24 4.89 7.86 -5.17
CA ASP A 24 5.04 9.16 -5.83
C ASP A 24 6.02 10.08 -5.08
N MET A 25 6.21 9.86 -3.77
CA MET A 25 7.25 10.46 -2.95
C MET A 25 8.65 9.83 -3.14
N GLY A 26 8.78 8.79 -3.98
CA GLY A 26 10.06 8.13 -4.28
C GLY A 26 10.40 6.93 -3.40
N THR A 27 9.44 6.42 -2.62
CA THR A 27 9.63 5.17 -1.86
C THR A 27 9.75 3.99 -2.81
N THR A 28 10.69 3.08 -2.59
CA THR A 28 10.78 1.84 -3.37
C THR A 28 9.75 0.80 -2.92
N LYS A 29 9.49 -0.19 -3.78
CA LYS A 29 8.55 -1.28 -3.49
C LYS A 29 8.90 -2.00 -2.17
N ASP A 30 10.19 -2.29 -1.97
CA ASP A 30 10.67 -3.04 -0.79
C ASP A 30 10.62 -2.19 0.49
N GLU A 31 10.93 -0.89 0.39
CA GLU A 31 10.77 0.05 1.50
C GLU A 31 9.30 0.17 1.90
N LEU A 32 8.39 0.31 0.93
CA LEU A 32 6.95 0.40 1.21
C LEU A 32 6.43 -0.88 1.89
N MET A 33 6.85 -2.06 1.43
CA MET A 33 6.53 -3.32 2.11
C MET A 33 7.04 -3.35 3.56
N THR A 34 8.24 -2.83 3.80
CA THR A 34 8.81 -2.70 5.14
C THR A 34 7.97 -1.76 6.00
N MET A 35 7.53 -0.63 5.45
CA MET A 35 6.69 0.36 6.13
C MET A 35 5.34 -0.25 6.55
N PHE A 36 4.67 -1.02 5.69
CA PHE A 36 3.44 -1.75 6.04
C PHE A 36 3.63 -2.72 7.21
N SER A 37 4.78 -3.38 7.30
CA SER A 37 5.06 -4.32 8.40
C SER A 37 5.48 -3.65 9.71
N ASN A 38 5.77 -2.35 9.70
CA ASN A 38 6.37 -1.64 10.83
C ASN A 38 5.33 -0.83 11.62
N PRO A 39 5.12 -1.10 12.94
CA PRO A 39 4.17 -0.39 13.79
C PRO A 39 4.38 1.12 13.91
N PHE A 40 5.58 1.63 13.58
CA PHE A 40 5.85 3.06 13.51
C PHE A 40 4.93 3.76 12.49
N TYR A 41 4.62 3.10 11.37
CA TYR A 41 3.71 3.62 10.35
C TYR A 41 2.28 3.14 10.63
N SER A 42 1.68 3.66 11.70
CA SER A 42 0.41 3.16 12.25
C SER A 42 -0.72 2.99 11.22
N GLY A 43 -0.88 3.92 10.27
CA GLY A 43 -1.89 3.82 9.20
C GLY A 43 -1.63 2.63 8.25
N LEU A 44 -0.42 2.52 7.73
CA LEU A 44 0.01 1.40 6.89
C LEU A 44 -0.09 0.08 7.67
N HIS A 45 0.41 0.06 8.91
CA HIS A 45 0.45 -1.12 9.75
C HIS A 45 -0.94 -1.65 10.09
N MET A 46 -1.92 -0.76 10.29
CA MET A 46 -3.31 -1.16 10.49
C MET A 46 -3.91 -1.79 9.24
N ALA A 47 -3.63 -1.26 8.05
CA ALA A 47 -4.04 -1.89 6.80
C ALA A 47 -3.38 -3.28 6.63
N PHE A 48 -2.09 -3.41 6.95
CA PHE A 48 -1.39 -4.69 6.94
C PHE A 48 -1.98 -5.72 7.91
N PHE A 49 -2.32 -5.30 9.14
CA PHE A 49 -2.93 -6.16 10.13
C PHE A 49 -4.33 -6.63 9.73
N GLN A 50 -5.15 -5.76 9.11
CA GLN A 50 -6.52 -6.08 8.71
C GLN A 50 -6.60 -6.91 7.42
N LEU A 51 -5.78 -6.59 6.43
CA LEU A 51 -5.82 -7.22 5.10
C LEU A 51 -4.89 -8.43 4.97
N GLY A 52 -3.87 -8.51 5.81
CA GLY A 52 -2.82 -9.52 5.74
C GLY A 52 -1.78 -9.25 4.67
N LYS A 53 -0.63 -9.93 4.82
CA LYS A 53 0.56 -9.75 3.99
C LYS A 53 0.28 -9.94 2.49
N GLU A 54 -0.38 -11.02 2.10
CA GLU A 54 -0.61 -11.35 0.69
C GLU A 54 -1.45 -10.29 -0.04
N SER A 55 -2.45 -9.73 0.64
CA SER A 55 -3.30 -8.67 0.08
C SER A 55 -2.51 -7.39 -0.12
N ILE A 56 -1.69 -6.99 0.86
CA ILE A 56 -0.81 -5.82 0.75
C ILE A 56 0.22 -6.01 -0.35
N GLU A 57 0.86 -7.18 -0.44
CA GLU A 57 1.83 -7.47 -1.50
C GLU A 57 1.22 -7.33 -2.89
N LYS A 58 -0.03 -7.81 -3.09
CA LYS A 58 -0.75 -7.65 -4.36
C LYS A 58 -1.02 -6.17 -4.67
N ILE A 59 -1.49 -5.40 -3.70
CA ILE A 59 -1.78 -3.96 -3.87
C ILE A 59 -0.50 -3.20 -4.24
N VAL A 60 0.56 -3.38 -3.45
CA VAL A 60 1.86 -2.75 -3.69
C VAL A 60 2.41 -3.17 -5.05
N HIS A 61 2.26 -4.43 -5.44
CA HIS A 61 2.71 -4.87 -6.76
C HIS A 61 1.97 -4.15 -7.89
N GLN A 62 0.63 -4.10 -7.84
CA GLN A 62 -0.19 -3.42 -8.84
C GLN A 62 0.15 -1.94 -8.96
N VAL A 63 0.39 -1.27 -7.83
CA VAL A 63 0.73 0.15 -7.80
C VAL A 63 2.06 0.44 -8.52
N TYR A 64 3.04 -0.46 -8.46
CA TYR A 64 4.32 -0.28 -9.16
C TYR A 64 4.28 -0.79 -10.61
N GLU A 65 3.47 -1.82 -10.91
CA GLU A 65 3.29 -2.31 -12.29
C GLU A 65 2.51 -1.32 -13.17
N ASN A 66 1.53 -0.61 -12.62
CA ASN A 66 0.71 0.35 -13.38
C ASN A 66 1.54 1.50 -14.00
N ILE A 67 2.69 1.88 -13.42
CA ILE A 67 3.60 2.85 -14.04
C ILE A 67 4.24 2.30 -15.32
N ASN A 68 4.59 1.01 -15.34
CA ASN A 68 5.22 0.39 -16.50
C ASN A 68 4.29 0.38 -17.72
N VAL A 69 2.97 0.33 -17.49
CA VAL A 69 1.97 0.42 -18.57
C VAL A 69 1.86 1.85 -19.12
N ILE A 70 1.89 2.87 -18.25
CA ILE A 70 1.83 4.28 -18.67
C ILE A 70 3.08 4.67 -19.46
N ASN A 71 4.27 4.29 -18.99
CA ASN A 71 5.54 4.58 -19.68
C ASN A 71 5.73 3.77 -20.97
N GLY A 72 4.96 2.69 -21.18
CA GLY A 72 5.01 1.86 -22.38
C GLY A 72 4.08 2.31 -23.52
N GLN A 73 3.21 3.30 -23.28
CA GLN A 73 2.28 3.83 -24.28
C GLN A 73 2.79 5.10 -24.99
N GLU A 74 4.04 5.52 -24.73
CA GLU A 74 4.72 6.61 -25.43
C GLU A 74 5.69 6.14 -26.53
N SER A 75 5.45 4.96 -27.15
CA SER A 75 6.26 4.44 -28.27
C SER A 75 5.50 4.42 -29.59
#